data_AF-A0AAJ0IUV6-F1
#
_entry.id   AF-A0AAJ0IUV6-F1
#
_cell.length_a   1.000
_cell.length_b   1.000
_cell.length_c   1.000
_cell.angle_alpha   90.00
_cell.angle_beta   90.00
_cell.angle_gamma   90.00
#
_symmetry.space_group_name_H-M   'P 1'
#
loop_
_entity.id
_entity.type
_entity.pdbx_description
1 polymer ?
#
loop_
_entity_poly.entity_id
_entity_poly.type
_entity_poly.pdbx_seq_one_letter_code
_entity_poly.pdbx_strand_id
1 'polypeptide(L)'
;MDPRLLPYYSRELQHVRDMGAEFAREYPKIAGRLGLDAFECADPYVERLLEGFAFLAARVQLKLDAQYPVFTQHLLEMVYPHYLAPLPSMAVVQLEPDLKDSGLSDGVDVPRHSALRSLIGAGERTACEFRTAHAVTLWPLQLAEAKYLESPAALAAAGIVLPAGRSVRAGIRLRFELVGGAQTQGLALDRLPLFLAGADGLPKRLYEQLHADTSAVLVRGSDAQGATLQMLQGADALQMRGYADEDSLIPYDGRSFSGYRLLQEY
;
A
#
# COMPACT_ATOMS: atom_id res chain seq x y z
N MET A 1 -26.86 33.20 -0.56
CA MET A 1 -27.89 32.17 -0.36
C MET A 1 -27.37 30.90 -1.03
N ASP A 2 -27.52 29.71 -0.42
CA ASP A 2 -27.01 28.46 -1.00
C ASP A 2 -27.77 28.15 -2.31
N PRO A 3 -27.10 28.08 -3.48
CA PRO A 3 -27.78 27.85 -4.76
C PRO A 3 -28.50 26.50 -4.83
N ARG A 4 -28.12 25.55 -3.97
CA ARG A 4 -28.76 24.24 -3.89
C ARG A 4 -30.15 24.31 -3.27
N LEU A 5 -30.53 25.39 -2.58
CA LEU A 5 -31.83 25.48 -1.91
C LEU A 5 -32.99 25.58 -2.90
N LEU A 6 -32.78 26.19 -4.08
CA LEU A 6 -33.85 26.41 -5.05
C LEU A 6 -34.47 25.10 -5.58
N PRO A 7 -33.70 24.10 -6.02
CA PRO A 7 -34.26 22.79 -6.37
C PRO A 7 -35.09 22.13 -5.25
N TYR A 8 -34.64 22.24 -4.00
CA TYR A 8 -35.36 21.66 -2.86
C TYR A 8 -36.66 22.43 -2.61
N TYR A 9 -36.61 23.76 -2.64
CA TYR A 9 -37.79 24.60 -2.52
C TYR A 9 -38.84 24.26 -3.58
N SER A 10 -38.44 24.18 -4.85
CA SER A 10 -39.36 23.84 -5.94
C SER A 10 -39.97 22.45 -5.76
N ARG A 11 -39.16 21.47 -5.31
CA ARG A 11 -39.63 20.11 -5.03
C ARG A 11 -40.62 20.06 -3.86
N GLU A 12 -40.30 20.70 -2.75
CA GLU A 12 -41.18 20.74 -1.58
C GLU A 12 -42.48 21.51 -1.86
N LEU A 13 -42.40 22.61 -2.63
CA LEU A 13 -43.59 23.37 -3.04
C LEU A 13 -44.49 22.53 -3.94
N GLN A 14 -43.91 21.80 -4.90
CA GLN A 14 -44.67 20.88 -5.73
C GLN A 14 -45.29 19.76 -4.89
N HIS A 15 -44.52 19.17 -3.96
CA HIS A 15 -45.02 18.13 -3.06
C HIS A 15 -46.20 18.60 -2.21
N VAL A 16 -46.13 19.82 -1.65
CA VAL A 16 -47.22 20.43 -0.88
C VAL A 16 -48.48 20.62 -1.72
N ARG A 17 -48.32 21.05 -2.98
CA ARG A 17 -49.45 21.21 -3.92
C ARG A 17 -50.08 19.87 -4.29
N ASP A 18 -49.26 18.88 -4.62
CA ASP A 18 -49.72 17.53 -4.97
C ASP A 18 -50.47 16.87 -3.78
N MET A 19 -49.91 16.96 -2.58
CA MET A 19 -50.54 16.48 -1.34
C MET A 19 -51.82 17.23 -1.02
N GLY A 20 -51.86 18.56 -1.25
CA GLY A 20 -53.05 19.37 -1.08
C GLY A 20 -54.18 18.93 -2.01
N ALA A 21 -53.86 18.64 -3.28
CA ALA A 21 -54.83 18.13 -4.26
C ALA A 21 -55.34 16.72 -3.91
N GLU A 22 -54.48 15.84 -3.39
CA GLU A 22 -54.89 14.55 -2.83
C GLU A 22 -55.85 14.70 -1.66
N PHE A 23 -55.50 15.54 -0.68
CA PHE A 23 -56.34 15.83 0.48
C PHE A 23 -57.71 16.39 0.09
N ALA A 24 -57.76 17.27 -0.92
CA ALA A 24 -59.00 17.85 -1.41
C ALA A 24 -59.94 16.82 -2.06
N ARG A 25 -59.39 15.83 -2.78
CA ARG A 25 -60.17 14.73 -3.36
C ARG A 25 -60.74 13.80 -2.29
N GLU A 26 -59.97 13.51 -1.24
CA GLU A 26 -60.37 12.58 -0.18
C GLU A 26 -61.32 13.23 0.84
N TYR A 27 -61.14 14.53 1.13
CA TYR A 27 -61.93 15.28 2.11
C TYR A 27 -62.53 16.60 1.56
N PRO A 28 -63.44 16.54 0.56
CA PRO A 28 -63.92 17.75 -0.12
C PRO A 28 -64.59 18.77 0.81
N LYS A 29 -65.33 18.31 1.83
CA LYS A 29 -66.00 19.21 2.80
C LYS A 29 -65.01 19.98 3.67
N ILE A 30 -63.84 19.41 3.95
CA ILE A 30 -62.81 20.06 4.78
C ILE A 30 -61.96 20.96 3.91
N ALA A 31 -61.53 20.48 2.74
CA ALA A 31 -60.79 21.27 1.76
C ALA A 31 -61.54 22.53 1.31
N GLY A 32 -62.87 22.45 1.14
CA GLY A 32 -63.67 23.61 0.77
C GLY A 32 -63.84 24.65 1.87
N ARG A 33 -63.61 24.28 3.14
CA ARG A 33 -63.50 25.25 4.23
C ARG A 33 -62.12 25.92 4.27
N LEU A 34 -61.11 25.30 3.65
CA LEU A 34 -59.73 25.75 3.62
C LEU A 34 -59.34 26.43 2.30
N GLY A 35 -60.24 26.44 1.29
CA GLY A 35 -59.97 27.05 -0.01
C GLY A 35 -59.00 26.26 -0.89
N LEU A 36 -58.96 24.93 -0.72
CA LEU A 36 -58.04 24.01 -1.43
C LEU A 36 -58.74 23.25 -2.58
N ASP A 37 -59.88 23.72 -3.04
CA ASP A 37 -60.78 23.00 -3.97
C ASP A 37 -60.28 22.96 -5.43
N ALA A 38 -59.26 23.75 -5.76
CA ALA A 38 -58.69 23.88 -7.10
C ALA A 38 -57.16 23.80 -7.08
N PHE A 39 -56.55 23.54 -8.26
CA PHE A 39 -55.11 23.38 -8.45
C PHE A 39 -54.27 24.60 -8.02
N GLU A 40 -54.91 25.76 -7.85
CA GLU A 40 -54.33 27.00 -7.34
C GLU A 40 -55.13 27.45 -6.11
N CYS A 41 -54.44 27.70 -4.99
CA CYS A 41 -55.07 28.24 -3.79
C CYS A 41 -55.60 29.65 -4.10
N ALA A 42 -56.90 29.86 -3.91
CA ALA A 42 -57.55 31.12 -4.26
C ALA A 42 -57.13 32.29 -3.33
N ASP A 43 -56.58 32.00 -2.14
CA ASP A 43 -56.13 32.99 -1.18
C ASP A 43 -54.60 33.22 -1.26
N PRO A 44 -54.13 34.41 -1.69
CA PRO A 44 -52.72 34.74 -1.78
C PRO A 44 -51.95 34.64 -0.46
N TYR A 45 -52.60 34.81 0.69
CA TYR A 45 -51.95 34.69 2.00
C TYR A 45 -51.72 33.24 2.39
N VAL A 46 -52.65 32.34 2.03
CA VAL A 46 -52.49 30.89 2.24
C VAL A 46 -51.43 30.35 1.29
N GLU A 47 -51.42 30.77 0.02
CA GLU A 47 -50.36 30.38 -0.92
C GLU A 47 -48.97 30.80 -0.41
N ARG A 48 -48.82 32.05 0.07
CA ARG A 48 -47.56 32.53 0.68
C ARG A 48 -47.18 31.76 1.94
N LEU A 49 -48.15 31.30 2.73
CA LEU A 49 -47.90 30.46 3.89
C LEU A 49 -47.37 29.08 3.46
N LEU A 50 -47.95 28.48 2.42
CA LEU A 50 -47.50 27.21 1.85
C LEU A 50 -46.11 27.33 1.20
N GLU A 51 -45.82 28.44 0.51
CA GLU A 51 -44.47 28.77 0.03
C GLU A 51 -43.49 28.91 1.20
N GLY A 52 -43.87 29.62 2.27
CA GLY A 52 -43.07 29.73 3.49
C GLY A 52 -42.81 28.36 4.15
N PHE A 53 -43.82 27.50 4.20
CA PHE A 53 -43.69 26.13 4.70
C PHE A 53 -42.74 25.30 3.82
N ALA A 54 -42.92 25.32 2.50
CA ALA A 54 -42.04 24.64 1.55
C ALA A 54 -40.60 25.14 1.66
N PHE A 55 -40.38 26.44 1.88
CA PHE A 55 -39.06 27.01 2.11
C PHE A 55 -38.40 26.48 3.40
N LEU A 56 -39.14 26.38 4.49
CA LEU A 56 -38.63 25.79 5.75
C LEU A 56 -38.35 24.30 5.61
N ALA A 57 -39.26 23.53 4.98
CA ALA A 57 -39.09 22.11 4.72
C ALA A 57 -37.86 21.86 3.81
N ALA A 58 -37.69 22.64 2.75
CA ALA A 58 -36.56 22.55 1.85
C ALA A 58 -35.22 22.75 2.56
N ARG A 59 -35.15 23.64 3.56
CA ARG A 59 -33.94 23.83 4.38
C ARG A 59 -33.65 22.62 5.27
N VAL A 60 -34.67 21.94 5.78
CA VAL A 60 -34.51 20.70 6.57
C VAL A 60 -34.00 19.58 5.66
N GLN A 61 -34.63 19.39 4.50
CA GLN A 61 -34.23 18.36 3.54
C GLN A 61 -32.79 18.57 3.04
N LEU A 62 -32.44 19.82 2.68
CA LEU A 62 -31.07 20.16 2.28
C LEU A 62 -30.06 19.83 3.40
N LYS A 63 -30.41 20.07 4.66
CA LYS A 63 -29.55 19.75 5.80
C LYS A 63 -29.43 18.24 6.02
N LEU A 64 -30.51 17.48 5.89
CA LEU A 64 -30.50 16.03 6.04
C LEU A 64 -29.63 15.38 4.95
N ASP A 65 -29.83 15.75 3.68
CA ASP A 65 -29.05 15.22 2.57
C ASP A 65 -27.56 15.57 2.71
N ALA A 66 -27.24 16.75 3.23
CA ALA A 66 -25.86 17.15 3.52
C ALA A 66 -25.18 16.32 4.63
N GLN A 67 -25.94 15.65 5.51
CA GLN A 67 -25.37 14.76 6.54
C GLN A 67 -25.06 13.36 6.02
N TYR A 68 -25.64 12.94 4.89
CA TYR A 68 -25.49 11.57 4.40
C TYR A 68 -24.03 11.18 4.11
N PRO A 69 -23.19 12.03 3.47
CA PRO A 69 -21.77 11.73 3.26
C PRO A 69 -21.00 11.55 4.57
N VAL A 70 -21.32 12.34 5.59
CA VAL A 70 -20.69 12.26 6.93
C VAL A 70 -21.00 10.92 7.57
N PHE A 71 -22.26 10.48 7.50
CA PHE A 71 -22.66 9.17 8.00
C PHE A 71 -21.91 8.03 7.29
N THR A 72 -21.87 8.06 5.95
CA THR A 72 -21.14 7.02 5.19
C THR A 72 -19.64 7.04 5.44
N GLN A 73 -19.05 8.22 5.66
CA GLN A 73 -17.63 8.35 6.01
C GLN A 73 -17.36 7.72 7.37
N HIS A 74 -18.14 8.03 8.40
CA HIS A 74 -17.99 7.41 9.72
C HIS A 74 -18.15 5.88 9.67
N LEU A 75 -19.07 5.37 8.84
CA LEU A 75 -19.20 3.93 8.63
C LEU A 75 -17.93 3.32 8.01
N LEU A 76 -17.35 3.99 7.02
CA LEU A 76 -16.08 3.57 6.41
C LEU A 76 -14.91 3.65 7.40
N GLU A 77 -14.84 4.67 8.25
CA GLU A 77 -13.81 4.79 9.28
C GLU A 77 -13.84 3.62 10.29
N MET A 78 -15.03 3.06 10.55
CA MET A 78 -15.17 1.90 11.44
C MET A 78 -14.74 0.59 10.78
N VAL A 79 -15.03 0.39 9.50
CA VAL A 79 -14.84 -0.91 8.82
C VAL A 79 -13.56 -0.95 7.98
N TYR A 80 -13.22 0.14 7.29
CA TYR A 80 -12.09 0.26 6.36
C TYR A 80 -11.34 1.61 6.54
N PRO A 81 -10.76 1.88 7.73
CA PRO A 81 -10.10 3.16 8.02
C PRO A 81 -8.96 3.48 7.05
N HIS A 82 -8.24 2.47 6.57
CA HIS A 82 -7.11 2.61 5.66
C HIS A 82 -7.48 3.16 4.26
N TYR A 83 -8.75 3.09 3.85
CA TYR A 83 -9.20 3.69 2.57
C TYR A 83 -9.40 5.21 2.65
N LEU A 84 -9.53 5.74 3.86
CA LEU A 84 -9.65 7.18 4.10
C LEU A 84 -8.31 7.78 4.53
N ALA A 85 -7.32 6.94 4.86
CA ALA A 85 -5.99 7.38 5.23
C ALA A 85 -5.19 7.83 3.99
N PRO A 86 -4.43 8.93 4.08
CA PRO A 86 -3.52 9.31 3.01
C PRO A 86 -2.40 8.27 2.87
N LEU A 87 -1.97 8.02 1.64
CA LEU A 87 -0.80 7.20 1.34
C LEU A 87 0.48 8.00 1.62
N PRO A 88 1.34 7.57 2.56
CA PRO A 88 2.59 8.25 2.81
C PRO A 88 3.56 8.06 1.65
N SER A 89 4.51 8.99 1.51
CA SER A 89 5.65 8.80 0.61
C SER A 89 6.51 7.63 1.10
N MET A 90 6.91 6.75 0.18
CA MET A 90 7.69 5.55 0.48
C MET A 90 8.85 5.45 -0.52
N ALA A 91 9.97 4.90 -0.08
CA ALA A 91 11.15 4.71 -0.90
C ALA A 91 11.93 3.47 -0.45
N VAL A 92 12.65 2.86 -1.39
CA VAL A 92 13.68 1.86 -1.07
C VAL A 92 15.00 2.60 -0.92
N VAL A 93 15.70 2.34 0.17
CA VAL A 93 17.00 2.95 0.47
C VAL A 93 18.04 1.85 0.67
N GLN A 94 19.28 2.14 0.28
CA GLN A 94 20.42 1.30 0.59
C GLN A 94 21.15 1.90 1.80
N LEU A 95 21.41 1.06 2.80
CA LEU A 95 22.21 1.42 3.96
C LEU A 95 23.61 0.84 3.77
N GLU A 96 24.61 1.71 3.74
CA GLU A 96 26.01 1.31 3.62
C GLU A 96 26.66 1.40 5.01
N PRO A 97 27.18 0.29 5.57
CA PRO A 97 27.87 0.32 6.85
C PRO A 97 29.22 1.04 6.75
N ASP A 98 29.72 1.58 7.86
CA ASP A 98 31.10 2.05 7.92
C ASP A 98 32.05 0.84 7.91
N LEU A 99 32.83 0.73 6.83
CA LEU A 99 33.74 -0.39 6.59
C LEU A 99 34.93 -0.45 7.56
N LYS A 100 35.10 0.57 8.41
CA LYS A 100 36.13 0.61 9.46
C LYS A 100 35.66 0.00 10.78
N ASP A 101 34.37 -0.29 10.92
CA ASP A 101 33.82 -0.88 12.13
C ASP A 101 34.22 -2.35 12.25
N SER A 102 34.98 -2.69 13.29
CA SER A 102 35.41 -4.07 13.56
C SER A 102 34.25 -5.00 13.92
N GLY A 103 33.11 -4.47 14.38
CA GLY A 103 31.93 -5.27 14.71
C GLY A 103 31.15 -5.75 13.48
N LEU A 104 31.49 -5.27 12.28
CA LEU A 104 30.72 -5.54 11.07
C LEU A 104 30.71 -7.02 10.67
N SER A 105 31.73 -7.79 11.03
CA SER A 105 31.78 -9.25 10.79
C SER A 105 30.70 -10.05 11.52
N ASP A 106 30.27 -9.57 12.69
CA ASP A 106 29.16 -10.17 13.44
C ASP A 106 27.78 -9.73 12.92
N GLY A 107 27.75 -8.74 12.03
CA GLY A 107 26.56 -8.12 11.50
C GLY A 107 26.07 -6.97 12.38
N VAL A 108 25.69 -5.84 11.75
CA VAL A 108 25.13 -4.68 12.46
C VAL A 108 23.64 -4.60 12.20
N ASP A 109 22.84 -4.83 13.22
CA ASP A 109 21.38 -4.77 13.11
C ASP A 109 20.87 -3.33 13.06
N VAL A 110 20.04 -3.07 12.05
CA VAL A 110 19.21 -1.87 11.95
C VAL A 110 17.77 -2.31 12.23
N PRO A 111 17.22 -1.98 13.40
CA PRO A 111 15.86 -2.36 13.75
C PRO A 111 14.82 -1.77 12.80
N ARG A 112 13.67 -2.44 12.72
CA ARG A 112 12.47 -1.86 12.11
C ARG A 112 12.11 -0.54 12.82
N HIS A 113 11.54 0.40 12.08
CA HIS A 113 11.17 1.74 12.51
C HIS A 113 12.32 2.67 12.89
N SER A 114 13.55 2.33 12.52
CA SER A 114 14.70 3.22 12.59
C SER A 114 14.43 4.47 11.77
N ALA A 115 14.66 5.64 12.35
CA ALA A 115 14.36 6.92 11.72
C ALA A 115 15.42 7.30 10.69
N LEU A 116 14.98 7.75 9.52
CA LEU A 116 15.79 8.28 8.43
C LEU A 116 15.30 9.69 8.12
N ARG A 117 16.21 10.66 8.01
CA ARG A 117 15.83 12.04 7.68
C ARG A 117 16.27 12.38 6.28
N SER A 118 15.37 12.98 5.50
CA SER A 118 15.72 13.53 4.21
C SER A 118 16.57 14.79 4.37
N LEU A 119 17.15 15.25 3.27
CA LEU A 119 17.58 16.65 3.15
C LEU A 119 16.34 17.57 3.21
N ILE A 120 16.52 18.82 3.64
CA ILE A 120 15.47 19.83 3.59
C ILE A 120 15.31 20.30 2.14
N GLY A 121 14.10 20.23 1.59
CA GLY A 121 13.82 20.65 0.23
C GLY A 121 13.97 22.16 0.03
N ALA A 122 14.13 22.58 -1.23
CA ALA A 122 14.20 24.00 -1.57
C ALA A 122 12.90 24.72 -1.20
N GLY A 123 12.98 25.71 -0.30
CA GLY A 123 11.81 26.45 0.20
C GLY A 123 11.09 25.81 1.38
N GLU A 124 11.53 24.64 1.84
CA GLU A 124 10.97 23.96 3.00
C GLU A 124 11.71 24.35 4.30
N ARG A 125 11.04 24.16 5.43
CA ARG A 125 11.60 24.45 6.77
C ARG A 125 11.90 23.19 7.58
N THR A 126 11.40 22.04 7.13
CA THR A 126 11.45 20.78 7.88
C THR A 126 11.79 19.65 6.94
N ALA A 127 12.69 18.76 7.35
CA ALA A 127 12.98 17.53 6.63
C ALA A 127 11.85 16.52 6.79
N CYS A 128 11.64 15.69 5.78
CA CYS A 128 10.79 14.51 5.89
C CYS A 128 11.48 13.46 6.77
N GLU A 129 10.72 12.84 7.65
CA GLU A 129 11.16 11.70 8.43
C GLU A 129 10.54 10.43 7.85
N PHE A 130 11.40 9.52 7.42
CA PHE A 130 11.05 8.17 6.99
C PHE A 130 11.42 7.18 8.10
N ARG A 131 10.81 6.00 8.05
CA ARG A 131 11.12 4.91 8.99
C ARG A 131 11.36 3.62 8.22
N THR A 132 12.35 2.84 8.64
CA THR A 132 12.58 1.52 8.05
C THR A 132 11.36 0.63 8.25
N ALA A 133 10.88 -0.02 7.19
CA ALA A 133 9.75 -0.94 7.24
C ALA A 133 10.16 -2.35 7.68
N HIS A 134 11.45 -2.68 7.59
CA HIS A 134 11.97 -3.99 7.96
C HIS A 134 13.20 -3.83 8.85
N ALA A 135 13.41 -4.82 9.72
CA ALA A 135 14.72 -5.03 10.31
C ALA A 135 15.69 -5.56 9.25
N VAL A 136 16.90 -5.04 9.22
CA VAL A 136 17.96 -5.46 8.29
C VAL A 136 19.29 -5.54 9.03
N THR A 137 20.09 -6.55 8.70
CA THR A 137 21.45 -6.69 9.22
C THR A 137 22.43 -6.25 8.14
N LEU A 138 23.30 -5.31 8.49
CA LEU A 138 24.36 -4.82 7.60
C LEU A 138 25.56 -5.74 7.70
N TRP A 139 26.04 -6.19 6.55
CA TRP A 139 27.17 -7.11 6.42
C TRP A 139 28.31 -6.44 5.66
N PRO A 140 29.58 -6.88 5.84
CA PRO A 140 30.72 -6.38 5.09
C PRO A 140 30.76 -7.02 3.69
N LEU A 141 29.63 -7.03 3.00
CA LEU A 141 29.43 -7.66 1.69
C LEU A 141 29.12 -6.57 0.66
N GLN A 142 29.92 -6.54 -0.41
CA GLN A 142 29.63 -5.71 -1.58
C GLN A 142 29.35 -6.60 -2.78
N LEU A 143 28.23 -6.38 -3.48
CA LEU A 143 27.95 -7.07 -4.72
C LEU A 143 28.90 -6.57 -5.82
N ALA A 144 29.86 -7.40 -6.20
CA ALA A 144 30.88 -7.07 -7.19
C ALA A 144 30.49 -7.48 -8.61
N GLU A 145 29.63 -8.49 -8.76
CA GLU A 145 29.16 -8.96 -10.07
C GLU A 145 27.80 -9.65 -9.96
N ALA A 146 26.91 -9.35 -10.91
CA ALA A 146 25.70 -10.14 -11.17
C ALA A 146 25.73 -10.61 -12.63
N LYS A 147 25.71 -11.93 -12.85
CA LYS A 147 25.83 -12.51 -14.20
C LYS A 147 24.79 -13.60 -14.45
N TYR A 148 24.12 -13.50 -15.58
CA TYR A 148 23.26 -14.56 -16.09
C TYR A 148 24.08 -15.61 -16.84
N LEU A 149 23.91 -16.88 -16.48
CA LEU A 149 24.55 -18.04 -17.08
C LEU A 149 23.48 -18.76 -17.90
N GLU A 150 23.45 -18.50 -19.21
CA GLU A 150 22.33 -18.84 -20.10
C GLU A 150 22.28 -20.30 -20.57
N SER A 151 23.26 -21.13 -20.22
CA SER A 151 23.34 -22.51 -20.67
C SER A 151 24.03 -23.44 -19.66
N PRO A 152 23.79 -24.77 -19.76
CA PRO A 152 24.54 -25.75 -18.97
C PRO A 152 26.06 -25.68 -19.19
N ALA A 153 26.50 -25.34 -20.40
CA ALA A 153 27.91 -25.15 -20.71
C ALA A 153 28.50 -23.94 -19.96
N ALA A 154 27.76 -22.84 -19.86
CA ALA A 154 28.17 -21.66 -19.08
C ALA A 154 28.27 -21.96 -17.57
N LEU A 155 27.36 -22.79 -17.05
CA LEU A 155 27.41 -23.28 -15.66
C LEU A 155 28.65 -24.16 -15.42
N ALA A 156 28.92 -25.11 -16.31
CA ALA A 156 30.11 -25.97 -16.24
C ALA A 156 31.42 -25.17 -16.32
N ALA A 157 31.50 -24.18 -17.23
CA ALA A 157 32.64 -23.28 -17.34
C ALA A 157 32.86 -22.42 -16.08
N ALA A 158 31.79 -22.15 -15.32
CA ALA A 158 31.87 -21.49 -14.01
C ALA A 158 32.25 -22.43 -12.85
N GLY A 159 32.56 -23.70 -13.15
CA GLY A 159 32.92 -24.73 -12.17
C GLY A 159 31.74 -25.19 -11.31
N ILE A 160 30.50 -25.09 -11.82
CA ILE A 160 29.29 -25.51 -11.13
C ILE A 160 28.94 -26.93 -11.58
N VAL A 161 29.00 -27.88 -10.65
CA VAL A 161 28.59 -29.26 -10.90
C VAL A 161 27.09 -29.38 -10.67
N LEU A 162 26.36 -29.80 -11.70
CA LEU A 162 24.91 -29.95 -11.62
C LEU A 162 24.54 -31.19 -10.79
N PRO A 163 23.52 -31.11 -9.91
CA PRO A 163 23.04 -32.27 -9.17
C PRO A 163 22.54 -33.37 -10.12
N ALA A 164 22.90 -34.62 -9.85
CA ALA A 164 22.41 -35.75 -10.63
C ALA A 164 20.86 -35.81 -10.58
N GLY A 165 20.22 -36.02 -11.74
CA GLY A 165 18.76 -36.14 -11.85
C GLY A 165 17.98 -34.83 -11.95
N ARG A 166 18.63 -33.65 -12.01
CA ARG A 166 17.96 -32.36 -12.26
C ARG A 166 18.48 -31.71 -13.55
N SER A 167 17.57 -31.27 -14.41
CA SER A 167 17.90 -30.51 -15.62
C SER A 167 17.96 -29.01 -15.30
N VAL A 168 19.15 -28.48 -15.07
CA VAL A 168 19.36 -27.03 -14.89
C VAL A 168 19.73 -26.41 -16.23
N ARG A 169 18.91 -25.46 -16.71
CA ARG A 169 19.10 -24.82 -18.04
C ARG A 169 19.92 -23.54 -17.98
N ALA A 170 19.81 -22.79 -16.89
CA ALA A 170 20.46 -21.51 -16.69
C ALA A 170 20.71 -21.27 -15.19
N GLY A 171 21.41 -20.19 -14.84
CA GLY A 171 21.59 -19.76 -13.47
C GLY A 171 21.94 -18.28 -13.35
N ILE A 172 21.74 -17.71 -12.16
CA ILE A 172 22.15 -16.35 -11.83
C ILE A 172 23.31 -16.45 -10.85
N ARG A 173 24.45 -15.85 -11.19
CA ARG A 173 25.63 -15.78 -10.33
C ARG A 173 25.73 -14.39 -9.72
N LEU A 174 25.69 -14.34 -8.41
CA LEU A 174 26.00 -13.15 -7.63
C LEU A 174 27.35 -13.35 -6.95
N ARG A 175 28.31 -12.48 -7.24
CA ARG A 175 29.65 -12.49 -6.63
C ARG A 175 29.73 -11.34 -5.64
N PHE A 176 29.95 -11.67 -4.38
CA PHE A 176 30.17 -10.70 -3.32
C PHE A 176 31.65 -10.65 -2.97
N GLU A 177 32.14 -9.45 -2.71
CA GLU A 177 33.47 -9.20 -2.15
C GLU A 177 33.32 -8.83 -0.67
N LEU A 178 34.22 -9.35 0.15
CA LEU A 178 34.33 -8.98 1.55
C LEU A 178 35.20 -7.74 1.70
N VAL A 179 34.69 -6.78 2.44
CA VAL A 179 35.34 -5.50 2.71
C VAL A 179 35.73 -5.40 4.19
N GLY A 180 36.56 -4.41 4.54
CA GLY A 180 36.94 -4.16 5.94
C GLY A 180 37.80 -5.25 6.59
N GLY A 181 38.44 -6.12 5.81
CA GLY A 181 39.28 -7.22 6.34
C GLY A 181 38.49 -8.44 6.84
N ALA A 182 37.17 -8.47 6.60
CA ALA A 182 36.32 -9.60 6.95
C ALA A 182 36.72 -10.86 6.17
N GLN A 183 36.55 -12.02 6.81
CA GLN A 183 36.80 -13.33 6.21
C GLN A 183 35.50 -14.15 6.17
N THR A 184 35.39 -14.99 5.15
CA THR A 184 34.24 -15.88 4.90
C THR A 184 33.87 -16.73 6.11
N GLN A 185 34.86 -17.26 6.83
CA GLN A 185 34.67 -18.16 7.97
C GLN A 185 34.16 -17.44 9.23
N GLY A 186 34.35 -16.13 9.32
CA GLY A 186 33.96 -15.31 10.48
C GLY A 186 32.60 -14.65 10.34
N LEU A 187 31.88 -14.86 9.24
CA LEU A 187 30.59 -14.24 8.99
C LEU A 187 29.46 -15.08 9.59
N ALA A 188 28.73 -14.50 10.54
CA ALA A 188 27.50 -15.06 11.09
C ALA A 188 26.29 -14.85 10.13
N LEU A 189 26.51 -15.01 8.82
CA LEU A 189 25.51 -14.73 7.79
C LEU A 189 24.53 -15.91 7.63
N ASP A 190 23.38 -15.80 8.28
CA ASP A 190 22.29 -16.78 8.12
C ASP A 190 21.31 -16.41 7.00
N ARG A 191 21.11 -15.11 6.76
CA ARG A 191 20.12 -14.58 5.82
C ARG A 191 20.68 -13.37 5.08
N LEU A 192 20.51 -13.36 3.75
CA LEU A 192 20.90 -12.25 2.90
C LEU A 192 19.70 -11.77 2.07
N PRO A 193 18.96 -10.75 2.54
CA PRO A 193 17.91 -10.12 1.76
C PRO A 193 18.49 -9.44 0.52
N LEU A 194 17.93 -9.70 -0.65
CA LEU A 194 18.34 -9.09 -1.91
C LEU A 194 17.18 -8.28 -2.50
N PHE A 195 17.45 -7.04 -2.85
CA PHE A 195 16.50 -6.19 -3.56
C PHE A 195 16.81 -6.23 -5.07
N LEU A 196 15.81 -6.62 -5.88
CA LEU A 196 15.92 -6.63 -7.34
C LEU A 196 15.62 -5.23 -7.88
N ALA A 197 16.65 -4.38 -7.92
CA ALA A 197 16.54 -3.04 -8.48
C ALA A 197 16.48 -3.06 -10.02
N GLY A 198 15.59 -2.27 -10.61
CA GLY A 198 15.54 -2.05 -12.04
C GLY A 198 14.24 -1.39 -12.46
N ALA A 199 14.27 -0.70 -13.61
CA ALA A 199 13.07 -0.32 -14.32
C ALA A 199 12.62 -1.50 -15.22
N ASP A 200 11.35 -1.46 -15.68
CA ASP A 200 10.75 -2.42 -16.62
C ASP A 200 10.42 -3.81 -16.06
N GLY A 201 10.08 -4.74 -16.96
CA GLY A 201 9.63 -6.10 -16.62
C GLY A 201 10.75 -7.08 -16.23
N LEU A 202 12.03 -6.69 -16.30
CA LEU A 202 13.14 -7.60 -16.03
C LEU A 202 13.22 -8.03 -14.55
N PRO A 203 13.19 -7.13 -13.55
CA PRO A 203 13.14 -7.54 -12.14
C PRO A 203 11.97 -8.48 -11.85
N LYS A 204 10.80 -8.23 -12.45
CA LYS A 204 9.61 -9.10 -12.31
C LYS A 204 9.86 -10.50 -12.87
N ARG A 205 10.45 -10.61 -14.07
CA ARG A 205 10.80 -11.91 -14.67
C ARG A 205 11.87 -12.64 -13.87
N LEU A 206 12.88 -11.93 -13.36
CA LEU A 206 13.89 -12.50 -12.49
C LEU A 206 13.25 -12.99 -11.18
N TYR A 207 12.37 -12.20 -10.58
CA TYR A 207 11.64 -12.57 -9.36
C TYR A 207 10.81 -13.85 -9.59
N GLU A 208 10.07 -13.92 -10.70
CA GLU A 208 9.30 -15.10 -11.10
C GLU A 208 10.21 -16.32 -11.29
N GLN A 209 11.26 -16.21 -12.09
CA GLN A 209 12.20 -17.33 -12.34
C GLN A 209 12.87 -17.82 -11.06
N LEU A 210 13.29 -16.90 -10.20
CA LEU A 210 13.90 -17.23 -8.92
C LEU A 210 12.93 -18.01 -8.02
N HIS A 211 11.66 -17.65 -7.95
CA HIS A 211 10.74 -18.34 -7.03
C HIS A 211 9.98 -19.53 -7.63
N ALA A 212 9.75 -19.54 -8.94
CA ALA A 212 8.98 -20.60 -9.62
C ALA A 212 9.86 -21.76 -10.11
N ASP A 213 11.08 -21.48 -10.59
CA ASP A 213 11.90 -22.44 -11.33
C ASP A 213 13.28 -22.70 -10.69
N THR A 214 13.57 -22.16 -9.49
CA THR A 214 14.84 -22.44 -8.81
C THR A 214 14.96 -23.92 -8.47
N SER A 215 16.00 -24.55 -9.02
CA SER A 215 16.30 -25.95 -8.73
C SER A 215 17.18 -26.11 -7.49
N ALA A 216 18.09 -25.18 -7.22
CA ALA A 216 19.01 -25.21 -6.09
C ALA A 216 19.71 -23.85 -5.93
N VAL A 217 20.24 -23.59 -4.73
CA VAL A 217 21.11 -22.45 -4.45
C VAL A 217 22.50 -22.97 -4.11
N LEU A 218 23.53 -22.49 -4.79
CA LEU A 218 24.93 -22.86 -4.51
C LEU A 218 25.65 -21.67 -3.91
N VAL A 219 26.09 -21.80 -2.67
CA VAL A 219 26.94 -20.82 -1.99
C VAL A 219 28.39 -21.27 -2.11
N ARG A 220 29.27 -20.37 -2.54
CA ARG A 220 30.71 -20.63 -2.61
C ARG A 220 31.48 -19.56 -1.85
N GLY A 221 32.49 -20.00 -1.12
CA GLY A 221 33.47 -19.13 -0.46
C GLY A 221 34.87 -19.70 -0.63
N SER A 222 35.84 -19.01 -0.04
CA SER A 222 37.21 -19.51 0.09
C SER A 222 37.53 -19.66 1.57
N ASP A 223 38.27 -20.68 1.97
CA ASP A 223 38.83 -20.76 3.32
C ASP A 223 40.07 -19.87 3.49
N ALA A 224 40.65 -19.84 4.70
CA ALA A 224 41.86 -19.08 4.99
C ALA A 224 43.10 -19.55 4.19
N GLN A 225 43.07 -20.77 3.65
CA GLN A 225 44.12 -21.37 2.83
C GLN A 225 43.85 -21.20 1.32
N GLY A 226 42.74 -20.55 0.95
CA GLY A 226 42.33 -20.31 -0.44
C GLY A 226 41.61 -21.48 -1.10
N ALA A 227 41.31 -22.57 -0.39
CA ALA A 227 40.52 -23.66 -0.93
C ALA A 227 39.05 -23.25 -1.08
N THR A 228 38.42 -23.70 -2.16
CA THR A 228 37.01 -23.38 -2.43
C THR A 228 36.09 -24.20 -1.52
N LEU A 229 35.32 -23.51 -0.70
CA LEU A 229 34.21 -24.07 0.05
C LEU A 229 32.93 -23.97 -0.79
N GLN A 230 32.13 -25.03 -0.81
CA GLN A 230 30.86 -25.05 -1.54
C GLN A 230 29.77 -25.68 -0.68
N MET A 231 28.60 -25.05 -0.67
CA MET A 231 27.41 -25.55 -0.01
C MET A 231 26.23 -25.49 -0.98
N LEU A 232 25.67 -26.65 -1.28
CA LEU A 232 24.47 -26.77 -2.10
C LEU A 232 23.25 -26.82 -1.18
N GLN A 233 22.32 -25.91 -1.41
CA GLN A 233 21.03 -25.84 -0.71
C GLN A 233 19.88 -26.12 -1.68
N GLY A 234 18.74 -26.53 -1.14
CA GLY A 234 17.52 -26.70 -1.91
C GLY A 234 16.93 -25.38 -2.39
N ALA A 235 15.83 -25.46 -3.14
CA ALA A 235 15.12 -24.28 -3.61
C ALA A 235 14.45 -23.49 -2.48
N ASP A 236 14.19 -24.16 -1.35
CA ASP A 236 13.61 -23.64 -0.11
C ASP A 236 14.51 -22.63 0.62
N ALA A 237 15.81 -22.60 0.28
CA ALA A 237 16.73 -21.57 0.76
C ALA A 237 16.40 -20.18 0.22
N LEU A 238 15.74 -20.09 -0.94
CA LEU A 238 15.23 -18.84 -1.46
C LEU A 238 13.79 -18.63 -0.95
N GLN A 239 13.58 -17.54 -0.22
CA GLN A 239 12.28 -17.21 0.36
C GLN A 239 11.78 -15.85 -0.11
N MET A 240 10.48 -15.76 -0.35
CA MET A 240 9.81 -14.49 -0.61
C MET A 240 9.79 -13.65 0.66
N ARG A 241 9.95 -12.34 0.50
CA ARG A 241 9.83 -11.34 1.58
C ARG A 241 8.82 -10.27 1.16
N GLY A 242 8.10 -9.68 2.12
CA GLY A 242 7.10 -8.64 1.84
C GLY A 242 5.64 -9.03 2.13
N TYR A 243 5.36 -10.31 2.38
CA TYR A 243 3.97 -10.79 2.57
C TYR A 243 3.57 -10.96 4.04
N ALA A 244 4.55 -11.10 4.93
CA ALA A 244 4.31 -11.26 6.37
C ALA A 244 3.88 -9.93 7.02
N ASP A 245 3.21 -9.99 8.17
CA ASP A 245 2.77 -8.77 8.88
C ASP A 245 3.95 -7.92 9.40
N GLU A 246 5.05 -8.58 9.75
CA GLU A 246 6.32 -7.94 10.14
C GLU A 246 7.02 -7.23 8.98
N ASP A 247 6.63 -7.55 7.74
CA ASP A 247 7.12 -6.91 6.52
C ASP A 247 6.21 -5.77 6.04
N SER A 248 5.16 -5.42 6.80
CA SER A 248 4.24 -4.33 6.43
C SER A 248 4.98 -2.99 6.26
N LEU A 249 4.74 -2.36 5.12
CA LEU A 249 5.22 -1.01 4.80
C LEU A 249 4.21 0.04 5.27
N ILE A 250 2.92 -0.23 5.05
CA ILE A 250 1.84 0.66 5.46
C ILE A 250 1.35 0.24 6.85
N PRO A 251 1.28 1.17 7.84
CA PRO A 251 0.72 0.89 9.15
C PRO A 251 -0.70 0.35 9.04
N TYR A 252 -0.95 -0.77 9.71
CA TYR A 252 -2.24 -1.45 9.65
C TYR A 252 -2.79 -1.61 11.07
N ASP A 253 -3.99 -1.09 11.32
CA ASP A 253 -4.59 -1.01 12.66
C ASP A 253 -5.30 -2.31 13.10
N GLY A 254 -5.28 -3.34 12.25
CA GLY A 254 -5.86 -4.66 12.52
C GLY A 254 -7.39 -4.71 12.53
N ARG A 255 -8.08 -3.61 12.19
CA ARG A 255 -9.55 -3.56 12.15
C ARG A 255 -10.15 -4.21 10.92
N SER A 256 -9.35 -4.38 9.87
CA SER A 256 -9.73 -5.01 8.61
C SER A 256 -8.87 -6.26 8.34
N PHE A 257 -9.21 -7.00 7.28
CA PHE A 257 -8.44 -8.18 6.84
C PHE A 257 -7.11 -7.80 6.18
N SER A 258 -5.99 -8.36 6.66
CA SER A 258 -4.63 -8.01 6.19
C SER A 258 -4.40 -8.19 4.68
N GLY A 259 -5.21 -9.00 4.00
CA GLY A 259 -5.19 -9.10 2.53
C GLY A 259 -5.45 -7.76 1.81
N TYR A 260 -6.21 -6.84 2.41
CA TYR A 260 -6.37 -5.50 1.84
C TYR A 260 -5.08 -4.68 1.88
N ARG A 261 -4.23 -4.89 2.90
CA ARG A 261 -2.89 -4.30 2.95
C ARG A 261 -2.05 -4.80 1.78
N LEU A 262 -2.04 -6.12 1.56
CA LEU A 262 -1.27 -6.71 0.46
C LEU A 262 -1.72 -6.20 -0.92
N LEU A 263 -3.03 -5.98 -1.11
CA LEU A 263 -3.56 -5.37 -2.34
C LEU A 263 -3.15 -3.90 -2.51
N GLN A 264 -2.96 -3.16 -1.41
CA GLN A 264 -2.54 -1.77 -1.44
C GLN A 264 -1.02 -1.61 -1.61
N GLU A 265 -0.24 -2.59 -1.14
CA GLU A 265 1.23 -2.64 -1.27
C GLU A 265 1.71 -3.22 -2.61
N TYR A 266 0.84 -3.96 -3.34
CA TYR A 266 1.12 -4.56 -4.64
C TYR A 266 1.03 -3.56 -5.80
#